data_AF-A0A7Y6PWH9-F1
#
_entry.id   AF-A0A7Y6PWH9-F1
#
_cell.length_a   1.000
_cell.length_b   1.000
_cell.length_c   1.000
_cell.angle_alpha   90.00
_cell.angle_beta   90.00
_cell.angle_gamma   90.00
#
_symmetry.space_group_name_H-M   'P 1'
#
loop_
_entity.id
_entity.type
_entity.pdbx_description
1 polymer ?
#
loop_
_entity_poly.entity_id
_entity_poly.type
_entity_poly.pdbx_seq_one_letter_code
_entity_poly.pdbx_strand_id
1 'polypeptide(L)'
;MRHFAWLVVVAGCSFDHGWLPGGTGGSGDGGIVDGNGSGSDGEMITADARTCWDVAGVNVNVCLPAPLTGTTTVGSAVGAIDTDSSGTGPLQCKSLVQGSTDVCVIAAQSLTIDSGRTLSAHGSRPLVLLANQLVIDGTVDVSSELGGQRGPASDPQACGIATLPAGAGGGAGGSFGGKGGDGGDDDNDNNGANAANATANITTLRGGCPGTGGGANGPYGGHGGGAVLLIADTLTISSSGVVNASGSGGNGATQGRRGGDGGSSGGMIAIAATSLTLDSNAEVFANGGHGGGGSSNGTAGQDGTEPTSPTSGGGNGNAGGNGGDGGPGYSAPMRDGRNGTGGGDGGGGGGGGAGVIRIYTPNVPTGPNISPPASS
;
A
#
# COMPACT_ATOMS: atom_id res chain seq x y z
N MET A 1 -16.36 -13.80 -53.90
CA MET A 1 -15.45 -14.46 -52.95
C MET A 1 -14.04 -14.02 -53.27
N ARG A 2 -13.46 -13.11 -52.48
CA ARG A 2 -12.09 -12.60 -52.64
C ARG A 2 -11.32 -12.97 -51.38
N HIS A 3 -10.32 -13.83 -51.52
CA HIS A 3 -9.48 -14.28 -50.41
C HIS A 3 -8.37 -13.25 -50.16
N PHE A 4 -8.32 -12.72 -48.94
CA PHE A 4 -7.18 -11.96 -48.44
C PHE A 4 -6.26 -12.92 -47.69
N ALA A 5 -5.03 -13.10 -48.18
CA ALA A 5 -3.97 -13.80 -47.49
C ALA A 5 -3.15 -12.79 -46.67
N TRP A 6 -3.06 -13.01 -45.37
CA TRP A 6 -2.23 -12.23 -44.46
C TRP A 6 -0.89 -12.94 -44.26
N LEU A 7 0.19 -12.25 -44.61
CA LEU A 7 1.57 -12.68 -44.38
C LEU A 7 2.01 -12.18 -43.00
N VAL A 8 2.32 -13.08 -42.08
CA VAL A 8 2.90 -12.75 -40.77
C VAL A 8 4.41 -13.01 -40.83
N VAL A 9 5.20 -11.96 -40.61
CA VAL A 9 6.67 -12.05 -40.48
C VAL A 9 7.00 -12.12 -38.99
N VAL A 10 7.54 -13.25 -38.55
CA VAL A 10 8.06 -13.44 -37.19
C VAL A 10 9.57 -13.26 -37.23
N ALA A 11 10.07 -12.21 -36.57
CA ALA A 11 11.51 -12.03 -36.35
C ALA A 11 11.90 -12.76 -35.06
N GLY A 12 12.65 -13.86 -35.21
CA GLY A 12 13.28 -14.57 -34.10
C GLY A 12 14.74 -14.14 -33.96
N CYS A 13 15.15 -13.73 -32.76
CA CYS A 13 16.56 -13.54 -32.41
C CYS A 13 17.13 -14.87 -31.89
N SER A 14 18.13 -15.43 -32.56
CA SER A 14 18.90 -16.59 -32.12
C SER A 14 20.17 -16.15 -31.37
N PHE A 15 20.39 -16.68 -30.17
CA PHE A 15 21.65 -16.52 -29.44
C PHE A 15 22.54 -17.75 -29.67
N ASP A 16 23.64 -17.56 -30.41
CA ASP A 16 24.71 -18.55 -30.56
C ASP A 16 25.56 -18.61 -29.28
N HIS A 17 25.74 -19.81 -28.75
CA HIS A 17 26.61 -20.12 -27.63
C HIS A 17 27.81 -20.92 -28.16
N GLY A 18 28.93 -20.23 -28.34
CA GLY A 18 30.17 -20.83 -28.85
C GLY A 18 30.91 -21.63 -27.78
N TRP A 19 31.12 -22.92 -28.02
CA TRP A 19 31.90 -23.83 -27.20
C TRP A 19 33.05 -24.49 -28.01
N LEU A 20 34.31 -24.21 -27.59
CA LEU A 20 35.61 -24.97 -27.67
C LEU A 20 36.14 -25.52 -29.03
N PRO A 21 37.44 -25.94 -29.21
CA PRO A 21 38.48 -26.36 -28.24
C PRO A 21 39.93 -25.87 -28.50
N GLY A 22 40.84 -26.20 -27.56
CA GLY A 22 42.21 -25.69 -27.44
C GLY A 22 43.34 -26.38 -28.23
N GLY A 23 44.59 -25.97 -27.94
CA GLY A 23 45.80 -26.72 -28.30
C GLY A 23 47.12 -25.92 -28.42
N THR A 24 48.04 -26.19 -27.49
CA THR A 24 49.52 -26.28 -27.61
C THR A 24 50.43 -25.04 -27.70
N GLY A 25 51.40 -24.98 -26.77
CA GLY A 25 52.82 -24.83 -27.12
C GLY A 25 53.59 -23.67 -26.46
N GLY A 26 54.65 -23.99 -25.70
CA GLY A 26 55.84 -23.11 -25.58
C GLY A 26 56.41 -22.89 -24.18
N SER A 27 57.49 -23.62 -23.86
CA SER A 27 58.40 -23.38 -22.72
C SER A 27 59.14 -22.04 -22.81
N GLY A 28 59.46 -21.43 -21.65
CA GLY A 28 60.29 -20.23 -21.55
C GLY A 28 60.59 -19.81 -20.10
N ASP A 29 61.74 -20.25 -19.63
CA ASP A 29 62.64 -19.84 -18.55
C ASP A 29 62.59 -18.40 -17.97
N GLY A 30 62.62 -18.34 -16.62
CA GLY A 30 63.49 -17.42 -15.86
C GLY A 30 63.00 -15.99 -15.55
N GLY A 31 62.61 -15.75 -14.29
CA GLY A 31 62.59 -14.38 -13.74
C GLY A 31 61.80 -14.23 -12.44
N ILE A 32 62.50 -14.03 -11.32
CA ILE A 32 61.90 -13.57 -10.06
C ILE A 32 61.55 -12.08 -10.22
N VAL A 33 60.30 -11.70 -9.94
CA VAL A 33 59.96 -10.37 -9.40
C VAL A 33 58.74 -10.46 -8.50
N ASP A 34 58.89 -9.73 -7.40
CA ASP A 34 58.01 -9.51 -6.26
C ASP A 34 56.72 -8.76 -6.63
N GLY A 35 55.66 -8.96 -5.85
CA GLY A 35 54.59 -7.96 -5.70
C GLY A 35 53.30 -8.10 -6.53
N ASN A 36 52.20 -8.17 -5.78
CA ASN A 36 50.86 -7.67 -6.11
C ASN A 36 49.86 -8.64 -6.78
N GLY A 37 49.48 -9.69 -6.03
CA GLY A 37 48.15 -10.28 -6.17
C GLY A 37 47.11 -9.32 -5.59
N SER A 38 46.58 -8.45 -6.44
CA SER A 38 45.31 -7.73 -6.25
C SER A 38 44.20 -8.77 -6.10
N GLY A 39 44.05 -9.26 -4.86
CA GLY A 39 42.82 -9.88 -4.41
C GLY A 39 41.80 -8.78 -4.28
N SER A 40 40.75 -8.85 -5.11
CA SER A 40 39.57 -8.01 -5.05
C SER A 40 39.19 -7.73 -3.60
N ASP A 41 39.44 -6.50 -3.21
CA ASP A 41 38.88 -5.75 -2.12
C ASP A 41 37.36 -5.69 -2.31
N GLY A 42 36.73 -6.86 -2.11
CA GLY A 42 35.43 -6.91 -1.48
C GLY A 42 35.61 -6.24 -0.14
N GLU A 43 35.24 -4.97 -0.08
CA GLU A 43 35.23 -4.15 1.10
C GLU A 43 34.50 -4.94 2.20
N MET A 44 35.27 -5.60 3.05
CA MET A 44 34.78 -6.19 4.29
C MET A 44 34.36 -4.99 5.13
N ILE A 45 33.09 -4.59 4.99
CA ILE A 45 32.47 -3.65 5.91
C ILE A 45 32.60 -4.29 7.28
N THR A 46 33.51 -3.76 8.10
CA THR A 46 33.71 -4.19 9.47
C THR A 46 32.36 -4.07 10.19
N ALA A 47 31.98 -5.08 10.96
CA ALA A 47 30.68 -5.16 11.62
C ALA A 47 30.38 -3.95 12.54
N ASP A 48 31.41 -3.13 12.84
CA ASP A 48 31.41 -2.04 13.80
C ASP A 48 30.77 -0.73 13.27
N ALA A 49 30.47 -0.61 11.97
CA ALA A 49 29.74 0.53 11.39
C ALA A 49 28.27 0.21 11.04
N ARG A 50 27.85 -1.05 11.16
CA ARG A 50 26.49 -1.49 10.84
C ARG A 50 25.53 -1.04 11.93
N THR A 51 24.51 -0.29 11.55
CA THR A 51 23.42 0.08 12.46
C THR A 51 22.16 -0.66 12.04
N CYS A 52 21.55 -1.36 12.99
CA CYS A 52 20.35 -2.15 12.75
C CYS A 52 19.21 -1.68 13.66
N TRP A 53 18.00 -1.67 13.11
CA TRP A 53 16.77 -1.34 13.80
C TRP A 53 15.81 -2.51 13.69
N ASP A 54 15.26 -2.94 14.83
CA ASP A 54 14.31 -4.04 14.92
C ASP A 54 13.00 -3.54 15.53
N VAL A 55 11.90 -3.73 14.79
CA VAL A 55 10.54 -3.46 15.24
C VAL A 55 9.77 -4.79 15.22
N ALA A 56 10.00 -5.59 16.26
CA ALA A 56 9.49 -6.95 16.38
C ALA A 56 7.96 -7.08 16.19
N GLY A 57 7.17 -6.08 16.62
CA GLY A 57 5.71 -6.12 16.52
C GLY A 57 5.16 -6.09 15.08
N VAL A 58 5.95 -5.64 14.12
CA VAL A 58 5.64 -5.70 12.67
C VAL A 58 6.66 -6.53 11.87
N ASN A 59 7.51 -7.30 12.56
CA ASN A 59 8.53 -8.18 11.97
C ASN A 59 9.44 -7.47 10.95
N VAL A 60 9.88 -6.24 11.28
CA VAL A 60 10.80 -5.45 10.45
C VAL A 60 12.17 -5.39 11.12
N ASN A 61 13.20 -5.87 10.42
CA ASN A 61 14.60 -5.70 10.76
C ASN A 61 15.31 -4.99 9.60
N VAL A 62 15.86 -3.81 9.84
CA VAL A 62 16.55 -3.01 8.83
C VAL A 62 17.98 -2.78 9.29
N CYS A 63 18.96 -3.17 8.48
CA CYS A 63 20.36 -2.89 8.74
C CYS A 63 20.95 -2.05 7.60
N LEU A 64 21.51 -0.88 7.95
CA LEU A 64 22.22 -0.02 7.00
C LEU A 64 23.73 -0.31 7.05
N PRO A 65 24.45 -0.21 5.91
CA PRO A 65 25.90 -0.41 5.85
C PRO A 65 26.70 0.73 6.50
N ALA A 66 26.04 1.86 6.80
CA ALA A 66 26.63 3.05 7.40
C ALA A 66 25.63 3.71 8.37
N PRO A 67 26.11 4.51 9.35
CA PRO A 67 25.23 5.23 10.27
C PRO A 67 24.40 6.31 9.55
N LEU A 68 23.34 6.76 10.21
CA LEU A 68 22.49 7.86 9.73
C LEU A 68 23.30 9.15 9.66
N THR A 69 23.26 9.81 8.50
CA THR A 69 23.98 11.06 8.24
C THR A 69 23.11 12.04 7.47
N GLY A 70 23.44 13.33 7.59
CA GLY A 70 22.85 14.39 6.80
C GLY A 70 21.39 14.72 7.14
N THR A 71 20.89 15.77 6.51
CA THR A 71 19.51 16.20 6.64
C THR A 71 18.78 15.96 5.32
N THR A 72 17.54 15.49 5.41
CA THR A 72 16.63 15.37 4.26
C THR A 72 15.39 16.19 4.52
N THR A 73 15.04 17.05 3.58
CA THR A 73 13.85 17.91 3.68
C THR A 73 12.99 17.72 2.43
N VAL A 74 11.72 17.41 2.64
CA VAL A 74 10.71 17.44 1.59
C VAL A 74 10.14 18.85 1.54
N GLY A 75 10.88 19.79 0.94
CA GLY A 75 10.56 21.23 0.92
C GLY A 75 10.04 21.77 -0.42
N SER A 76 10.04 20.94 -1.46
CA SER A 76 9.53 21.22 -2.80
C SER A 76 8.73 20.03 -3.30
N ALA A 77 8.00 20.20 -4.40
CA ALA A 77 7.27 19.10 -5.02
C ALA A 77 8.25 17.98 -5.38
N VAL A 78 8.08 16.83 -4.76
CA VAL A 78 8.79 15.60 -5.05
C VAL A 78 7.81 14.67 -5.76
N GLY A 79 8.29 13.96 -6.79
CA GLY A 79 7.51 12.86 -7.35
C GLY A 79 7.27 11.79 -6.29
N ALA A 80 6.22 10.98 -6.46
CA ALA A 80 5.95 9.85 -5.57
C ALA A 80 7.17 8.92 -5.52
N ILE A 81 7.55 8.48 -4.32
CA ILE A 81 8.60 7.47 -4.12
C ILE A 81 8.11 6.17 -4.76
N ASP A 82 8.85 5.68 -5.74
CA ASP A 82 8.74 4.30 -6.20
C ASP A 82 9.51 3.40 -5.22
N THR A 83 8.77 2.66 -4.40
CA THR A 83 9.32 1.77 -3.40
C THR A 83 10.01 0.55 -4.00
N ASP A 84 9.87 0.26 -5.29
CA ASP A 84 10.57 -0.84 -5.96
C ASP A 84 11.94 -0.40 -6.50
N SER A 85 12.18 0.90 -6.57
CA SER A 85 13.41 1.49 -7.10
C SER A 85 14.41 1.86 -6.00
N SER A 86 15.61 1.26 -6.05
CA SER A 86 16.72 1.62 -5.15
C SER A 86 17.61 2.72 -5.72
N GLY A 87 18.21 3.53 -4.85
CA GLY A 87 19.16 4.56 -5.27
C GLY A 87 19.90 5.23 -4.12
N THR A 88 20.77 6.19 -4.45
CA THR A 88 21.61 6.90 -3.48
C THR A 88 21.05 8.26 -3.09
N GLY A 89 20.07 8.77 -3.82
CA GLY A 89 19.41 10.05 -3.56
C GLY A 89 18.72 10.12 -2.18
N PRO A 90 18.39 11.34 -1.72
CA PRO A 90 17.82 11.54 -0.38
C PRO A 90 16.43 10.91 -0.20
N LEU A 91 15.65 10.79 -1.28
CA LEU A 91 14.31 10.18 -1.29
C LEU A 91 14.24 8.93 -2.17
N GLN A 92 15.32 8.15 -2.20
CA GLN A 92 15.37 6.85 -2.88
C GLN A 92 15.61 5.74 -1.87
N CYS A 93 15.07 4.55 -2.14
CA CYS A 93 15.24 3.40 -1.24
C CYS A 93 16.72 3.07 -1.09
N LYS A 94 17.22 3.11 0.14
CA LYS A 94 18.61 2.79 0.46
C LYS A 94 18.89 1.30 0.27
N SER A 95 20.13 0.99 -0.12
CA SER A 95 20.62 -0.38 -0.13
C SER A 95 20.72 -0.90 1.32
N LEU A 96 20.13 -2.06 1.55
CA LEU A 96 20.12 -2.70 2.87
C LEU A 96 21.14 -3.84 2.93
N VAL A 97 21.66 -4.09 4.12
CA VAL A 97 22.53 -5.25 4.36
C VAL A 97 21.73 -6.54 4.16
N GLN A 98 22.37 -7.55 3.56
CA GLN A 98 21.79 -8.87 3.36
C GLN A 98 21.21 -9.44 4.68
N GLY A 99 19.97 -9.93 4.60
CA GLY A 99 19.22 -10.43 5.76
C GLY A 99 18.26 -9.41 6.38
N SER A 100 18.28 -8.15 5.95
CA SER A 100 17.23 -7.18 6.28
C SER A 100 15.89 -7.58 5.67
N THR A 101 14.79 -7.13 6.28
CA THR A 101 13.44 -7.23 5.72
C THR A 101 13.37 -6.49 4.38
N ASP A 102 12.58 -7.02 3.42
CA ASP A 102 12.38 -6.40 2.12
C ASP A 102 11.43 -5.19 2.22
N VAL A 103 12.00 -4.01 2.39
CA VAL A 103 11.31 -2.72 2.54
C VAL A 103 12.07 -1.60 1.82
N CYS A 104 11.36 -0.54 1.43
CA CYS A 104 11.98 0.68 0.94
C CYS A 104 12.31 1.61 2.11
N VAL A 105 13.60 1.81 2.40
CA VAL A 105 14.03 2.68 3.50
C VAL A 105 14.50 4.02 2.99
N ILE A 106 13.89 5.09 3.46
CA ILE A 106 14.40 6.46 3.38
C ILE A 106 15.05 6.79 4.72
N ALA A 107 16.35 7.07 4.69
CA ALA A 107 17.17 7.21 5.90
C ALA A 107 17.96 8.53 5.92
N ALA A 108 17.90 9.26 7.04
CA ALA A 108 18.66 10.48 7.29
C ALA A 108 18.93 10.69 8.79
N GLN A 109 19.84 11.58 9.18
CA GLN A 109 19.97 11.95 10.59
C GLN A 109 18.75 12.78 11.05
N SER A 110 18.37 13.79 10.27
CA SER A 110 17.12 14.52 10.42
C SER A 110 16.31 14.45 9.13
N LEU A 111 15.03 14.09 9.24
CA LEU A 111 14.09 14.03 8.13
C LEU A 111 12.89 14.93 8.45
N THR A 112 12.62 15.91 7.58
CA THR A 112 11.50 16.83 7.73
C THR A 112 10.61 16.80 6.49
N ILE A 113 9.30 16.65 6.68
CA ILE A 113 8.30 16.96 5.66
C ILE A 113 7.72 18.33 5.95
N ASP A 114 8.03 19.33 5.12
CA ASP A 114 7.62 20.71 5.35
C ASP A 114 6.09 20.88 5.24
N SER A 115 5.56 21.87 5.96
CA SER A 115 4.14 22.23 5.90
C SER A 115 3.67 22.49 4.45
N GLY A 116 2.52 21.92 4.10
CA GLY A 116 1.93 22.03 2.75
C GLY A 116 2.66 21.20 1.69
N ARG A 117 3.57 20.30 2.07
CA ARG A 117 4.22 19.34 1.19
C ARG A 117 3.67 17.95 1.42
N THR A 118 3.66 17.14 0.35
CA THR A 118 3.25 15.74 0.39
C THR A 118 4.42 14.87 -0.03
N LEU A 119 4.77 13.93 0.83
CA LEU A 119 5.63 12.80 0.51
C LEU A 119 4.72 11.60 0.22
N SER A 120 4.51 11.29 -1.05
CA SER A 120 3.75 10.10 -1.44
C SER A 120 4.66 8.93 -1.83
N ALA A 121 4.14 7.72 -1.76
CA ALA A 121 4.85 6.51 -2.19
C ALA A 121 3.91 5.49 -2.86
N HIS A 122 4.48 4.62 -3.69
CA HIS A 122 3.81 3.52 -4.36
C HIS A 122 4.80 2.37 -4.61
N GLY A 123 4.32 1.20 -5.02
CA GLY A 123 5.14 0.04 -5.37
C GLY A 123 4.89 -1.17 -4.46
N SER A 124 5.64 -2.26 -4.68
CA SER A 124 5.38 -3.54 -4.03
C SER A 124 5.92 -3.67 -2.61
N ARG A 125 6.82 -2.77 -2.18
CA ARG A 125 7.48 -2.82 -0.87
C ARG A 125 6.91 -1.79 0.11
N PRO A 126 6.81 -2.11 1.42
CA PRO A 126 6.43 -1.10 2.42
C PRO A 126 7.43 0.05 2.48
N LEU A 127 6.95 1.25 2.79
CA LEU A 127 7.80 2.41 3.04
C LEU A 127 8.28 2.45 4.50
N VAL A 128 9.56 2.71 4.72
CA VAL A 128 10.13 2.97 6.04
C VAL A 128 10.81 4.34 6.03
N LEU A 129 10.38 5.23 6.92
CA LEU A 129 11.07 6.49 7.18
C LEU A 129 11.88 6.33 8.46
N LEU A 130 13.21 6.39 8.33
CA LEU A 130 14.16 6.13 9.41
C LEU A 130 15.02 7.37 9.67
N ALA A 131 14.92 7.95 10.87
CA ALA A 131 15.75 9.10 11.24
C ALA A 131 16.01 9.20 12.74
N ASN A 132 17.06 9.90 13.19
CA ASN A 132 17.15 10.22 14.62
C ASN A 132 16.05 11.23 14.99
N GLN A 133 15.87 12.24 14.15
CA GLN A 133 14.80 13.24 14.28
C GLN A 133 13.89 13.19 13.06
N LEU A 134 12.61 12.87 13.26
CA LEU A 134 11.59 12.90 12.22
C LEU A 134 10.53 13.95 12.56
N VAL A 135 10.35 14.92 11.67
CA VAL A 135 9.33 15.97 11.80
C VAL A 135 8.38 15.91 10.60
N ILE A 136 7.09 15.78 10.89
CA ILE A 136 6.03 15.75 9.88
C ILE A 136 5.16 17.00 10.07
N ASP A 137 5.46 18.05 9.32
CA ASP A 137 4.65 19.27 9.24
C ASP A 137 3.68 19.27 8.06
N GLY A 138 4.00 18.50 7.01
CA GLY A 138 3.12 18.24 5.87
C GLY A 138 2.49 16.85 5.91
N THR A 139 2.34 16.23 4.75
CA THR A 139 1.64 14.95 4.57
C THR A 139 2.61 13.84 4.19
N VAL A 140 2.52 12.70 4.86
CA VAL A 140 3.00 11.40 4.36
C VAL A 140 1.79 10.66 3.82
N ASP A 141 1.75 10.43 2.51
CA ASP A 141 0.61 9.82 1.81
C ASP A 141 1.00 8.48 1.19
N VAL A 142 0.61 7.41 1.86
CA VAL A 142 0.76 6.04 1.39
C VAL A 142 -0.61 5.41 1.11
N SER A 143 -1.63 6.23 0.86
CA SER A 143 -2.98 5.77 0.56
C SER A 143 -3.11 5.22 -0.87
N SER A 144 -4.23 4.56 -1.14
CA SER A 144 -4.65 4.16 -2.49
C SER A 144 -5.84 4.99 -2.94
N GLU A 145 -5.88 5.33 -4.22
CA GLU A 145 -6.91 6.18 -4.83
C GLU A 145 -7.65 5.46 -5.96
N LEU A 146 -8.93 5.75 -6.13
CA LEU A 146 -9.72 5.20 -7.23
C LEU A 146 -9.21 5.74 -8.56
N GLY A 147 -8.75 4.85 -9.44
CA GLY A 147 -8.16 5.23 -10.72
C GLY A 147 -6.81 5.96 -10.61
N GLY A 148 -6.23 6.04 -9.41
CA GLY A 148 -5.02 6.79 -9.12
C GLY A 148 -3.86 5.91 -8.65
N GLN A 149 -3.06 6.46 -7.74
CA GLN A 149 -1.92 5.77 -7.15
C GLN A 149 -2.36 4.61 -6.25
N ARG A 150 -1.55 3.55 -6.22
CA ARG A 150 -1.69 2.45 -5.25
C ARG A 150 -0.64 2.61 -4.17
N GLY A 151 -1.07 2.55 -2.92
CA GLY A 151 -0.19 2.64 -1.77
C GLY A 151 0.88 1.53 -1.77
N PRO A 152 2.04 1.77 -1.15
CA PRO A 152 3.15 0.82 -1.07
C PRO A 152 2.72 -0.47 -0.37
N ALA A 153 3.05 -1.62 -0.97
CA ALA A 153 2.67 -2.95 -0.49
C ALA A 153 1.16 -3.15 -0.30
N SER A 154 0.33 -2.43 -1.05
CA SER A 154 -1.10 -2.70 -1.15
C SER A 154 -1.40 -4.05 -1.83
N ASP A 155 -2.61 -4.54 -1.61
CA ASP A 155 -3.15 -5.79 -2.15
C ASP A 155 -2.26 -7.05 -1.99
N PRO A 156 -1.71 -7.34 -0.80
CA PRO A 156 -0.82 -8.49 -0.66
C PRO A 156 -1.58 -9.81 -0.79
N GLN A 157 -0.92 -10.83 -1.34
CA GLN A 157 -1.50 -12.15 -1.57
C GLN A 157 -2.13 -12.81 -0.31
N ALA A 158 -1.66 -12.46 0.88
CA ALA A 158 -2.22 -12.98 2.14
C ALA A 158 -3.56 -12.31 2.56
N CYS A 159 -4.20 -11.55 1.67
CA CYS A 159 -5.58 -11.11 1.87
C CYS A 159 -6.56 -12.27 1.90
N GLY A 160 -7.59 -12.15 2.75
CA GLY A 160 -8.69 -13.10 2.79
C GLY A 160 -9.44 -13.14 1.46
N ILE A 161 -9.99 -14.30 1.11
CA ILE A 161 -10.76 -14.50 -0.12
C ILE A 161 -12.23 -14.23 0.19
N ALA A 162 -12.79 -13.18 -0.41
CA ALA A 162 -14.23 -12.92 -0.39
C ALA A 162 -14.97 -13.88 -1.34
N THR A 163 -16.25 -14.15 -1.08
CA THR A 163 -17.07 -14.86 -2.07
C THR A 163 -17.44 -13.90 -3.18
N LEU A 164 -17.24 -14.28 -4.44
CA LEU A 164 -17.62 -13.43 -5.57
C LEU A 164 -19.16 -13.29 -5.66
N PRO A 165 -19.67 -12.15 -6.16
CA PRO A 165 -21.10 -11.99 -6.38
C PRO A 165 -21.58 -12.87 -7.53
N ALA A 166 -22.87 -13.22 -7.50
CA ALA A 166 -23.59 -13.79 -8.63
C ALA A 166 -24.42 -12.70 -9.33
N GLY A 167 -24.91 -12.97 -10.55
CA GLY A 167 -25.80 -12.06 -11.25
C GLY A 167 -25.28 -10.62 -11.32
N ALA A 168 -26.10 -9.68 -10.85
CA ALA A 168 -25.79 -8.26 -10.70
C ALA A 168 -25.55 -7.84 -9.24
N GLY A 169 -25.25 -8.78 -8.34
CA GLY A 169 -24.95 -8.49 -6.93
C GLY A 169 -23.71 -7.61 -6.75
N GLY A 170 -23.68 -6.81 -5.70
CA GLY A 170 -22.56 -5.93 -5.37
C GLY A 170 -21.30 -6.67 -4.93
N GLY A 171 -20.14 -6.04 -5.16
CA GLY A 171 -18.84 -6.53 -4.68
C GLY A 171 -18.68 -6.36 -3.18
N ALA A 172 -17.83 -7.18 -2.56
CA ALA A 172 -17.55 -7.12 -1.13
C ALA A 172 -16.41 -6.16 -0.83
N GLY A 173 -16.46 -5.54 0.35
CA GLY A 173 -15.41 -4.68 0.85
C GLY A 173 -14.15 -5.44 1.27
N GLY A 174 -12.98 -4.81 1.10
CA GLY A 174 -11.70 -5.33 1.55
C GLY A 174 -11.64 -5.46 3.08
N SER A 175 -10.95 -6.50 3.56
CA SER A 175 -10.86 -6.82 4.99
C SER A 175 -9.42 -6.90 5.45
N PHE A 176 -9.06 -6.11 6.47
CA PHE A 176 -7.73 -6.11 7.08
C PHE A 176 -7.79 -6.03 8.60
N GLY A 177 -7.66 -4.84 9.21
CA GLY A 177 -7.81 -4.64 10.65
C GLY A 177 -9.25 -4.74 11.14
N GLY A 178 -10.21 -4.40 10.27
CA GLY A 178 -11.65 -4.68 10.43
C GLY A 178 -12.21 -5.48 9.26
N LYS A 179 -13.38 -6.09 9.45
CA LYS A 179 -14.11 -6.78 8.37
C LYS A 179 -14.61 -5.71 7.39
N GLY A 180 -14.56 -5.99 6.10
CA GLY A 180 -15.30 -5.24 5.09
C GLY A 180 -16.81 -5.57 5.15
N GLY A 181 -17.61 -4.73 4.50
CA GLY A 181 -19.03 -4.96 4.30
C GLY A 181 -19.29 -5.93 3.16
N ASP A 182 -20.35 -6.70 3.27
CA ASP A 182 -20.85 -7.54 2.18
C ASP A 182 -21.48 -6.66 1.08
N GLY A 183 -21.47 -7.14 -0.17
CA GLY A 183 -22.19 -6.49 -1.26
C GLY A 183 -23.70 -6.67 -1.13
N GLY A 184 -24.46 -5.73 -1.67
CA GLY A 184 -25.91 -5.81 -1.74
C GLY A 184 -26.39 -6.79 -2.82
N ASP A 185 -27.59 -7.34 -2.66
CA ASP A 185 -28.17 -8.29 -3.61
C ASP A 185 -28.79 -7.60 -4.82
N ASP A 186 -28.75 -8.26 -5.98
CA ASP A 186 -29.65 -7.96 -7.10
C ASP A 186 -30.97 -8.69 -6.95
N ASP A 187 -32.08 -8.03 -7.29
CA ASP A 187 -33.46 -8.55 -7.30
C ASP A 187 -33.91 -9.24 -5.99
N ASN A 188 -33.15 -9.09 -4.89
CA ASN A 188 -33.27 -9.80 -3.60
C ASN A 188 -32.93 -11.30 -3.66
N ASP A 189 -32.11 -11.74 -4.63
CA ASP A 189 -31.78 -13.14 -4.87
C ASP A 189 -30.53 -13.65 -4.08
N ASN A 190 -30.11 -12.96 -3.01
CA ASN A 190 -28.92 -13.29 -2.18
C ASN A 190 -27.62 -13.47 -2.99
N ASN A 191 -27.43 -12.61 -3.98
CA ASN A 191 -26.34 -12.68 -4.95
C ASN A 191 -25.17 -11.75 -4.63
N GLY A 192 -25.27 -10.94 -3.57
CA GLY A 192 -24.18 -10.08 -3.10
C GLY A 192 -22.96 -10.87 -2.65
N ALA A 193 -21.78 -10.30 -2.85
CA ALA A 193 -20.52 -10.86 -2.39
C ALA A 193 -20.41 -10.82 -0.85
N ASN A 194 -19.90 -11.87 -0.21
CA ASN A 194 -19.60 -11.85 1.22
C ASN A 194 -18.14 -11.45 1.45
N ALA A 195 -17.92 -10.42 2.28
CA ALA A 195 -16.59 -10.00 2.65
C ALA A 195 -15.88 -11.07 3.47
N ALA A 196 -14.57 -11.20 3.21
CA ALA A 196 -13.71 -12.04 4.02
C ALA A 196 -13.73 -11.59 5.49
N ASN A 197 -13.34 -12.48 6.40
CA ASN A 197 -13.10 -12.06 7.77
C ASN A 197 -11.87 -11.13 7.84
N ALA A 198 -11.84 -10.25 8.84
CA ALA A 198 -10.65 -9.48 9.19
C ALA A 198 -9.45 -10.40 9.44
N THR A 199 -8.24 -9.92 9.11
CA THR A 199 -7.01 -10.68 9.33
C THR A 199 -6.73 -10.74 10.83
N ALA A 200 -6.76 -11.95 11.38
CA ALA A 200 -6.37 -12.17 12.78
C ALA A 200 -4.86 -11.98 12.94
N ASN A 201 -4.44 -11.32 14.03
CA ASN A 201 -3.04 -11.17 14.45
C ASN A 201 -2.13 -10.59 13.36
N ILE A 202 -2.26 -9.29 13.12
CA ILE A 202 -1.43 -8.58 12.14
C ILE A 202 -0.08 -8.26 12.78
N THR A 203 0.95 -9.01 12.40
CA THR A 203 2.33 -8.94 12.95
C THR A 203 3.40 -8.64 11.90
N THR A 204 3.01 -8.40 10.66
CA THR A 204 3.94 -8.11 9.55
C THR A 204 3.57 -6.77 8.95
N LEU A 205 4.56 -5.92 8.66
CA LEU A 205 4.36 -4.66 7.93
C LEU A 205 3.87 -4.95 6.50
N ARG A 206 2.62 -4.60 6.20
CA ARG A 206 1.98 -4.82 4.89
C ARG A 206 0.81 -3.87 4.69
N GLY A 207 0.43 -3.63 3.44
CA GLY A 207 -0.76 -2.87 3.11
C GLY A 207 -2.06 -3.66 3.35
N GLY A 208 -3.16 -2.95 3.12
CA GLY A 208 -4.52 -3.42 3.22
C GLY A 208 -4.92 -4.31 2.05
N CYS A 209 -6.14 -4.83 2.14
CA CYS A 209 -6.74 -5.71 1.16
C CYS A 209 -7.71 -5.00 0.20
N PRO A 210 -7.77 -5.46 -1.06
CA PRO A 210 -8.67 -4.90 -2.04
C PRO A 210 -10.12 -5.31 -1.76
N GLY A 211 -11.05 -4.51 -2.26
CA GLY A 211 -12.44 -4.94 -2.46
C GLY A 211 -12.58 -5.83 -3.69
N THR A 212 -13.73 -6.49 -3.85
CA THR A 212 -14.04 -7.24 -5.08
C THR A 212 -14.87 -6.41 -6.05
N GLY A 213 -14.79 -6.73 -7.33
CA GLY A 213 -15.70 -6.14 -8.30
C GLY A 213 -17.14 -6.65 -8.13
N GLY A 214 -18.10 -5.84 -8.59
CA GLY A 214 -19.50 -6.21 -8.63
C GLY A 214 -19.86 -7.16 -9.77
N GLY A 215 -20.96 -7.88 -9.61
CA GLY A 215 -21.53 -8.79 -10.61
C GLY A 215 -21.69 -8.09 -11.96
N ALA A 216 -21.14 -8.71 -12.99
CA ALA A 216 -21.06 -8.17 -14.35
C ALA A 216 -20.32 -6.82 -14.51
N ASN A 217 -19.65 -6.27 -13.49
CA ASN A 217 -18.86 -5.02 -13.61
C ASN A 217 -17.35 -5.27 -13.76
N GLY A 218 -16.86 -6.44 -13.34
CA GLY A 218 -15.46 -6.84 -13.46
C GLY A 218 -14.99 -7.56 -12.19
N PRO A 219 -13.73 -8.06 -12.15
CA PRO A 219 -13.24 -8.78 -10.98
C PRO A 219 -12.67 -7.87 -9.89
N TYR A 220 -12.33 -6.61 -10.20
CA TYR A 220 -11.54 -5.75 -9.31
C TYR A 220 -12.42 -4.71 -8.62
N GLY A 221 -12.25 -4.56 -7.30
CA GLY A 221 -12.79 -3.42 -6.55
C GLY A 221 -11.70 -2.42 -6.20
N GLY A 222 -11.91 -1.64 -5.12
CA GLY A 222 -10.91 -0.69 -4.64
C GLY A 222 -9.60 -1.36 -4.23
N HIS A 223 -8.49 -0.62 -4.26
CA HIS A 223 -7.16 -1.05 -3.82
C HIS A 223 -6.90 -0.73 -2.35
N GLY A 224 -6.40 -1.70 -1.60
CA GLY A 224 -6.11 -1.53 -0.17
C GLY A 224 -5.10 -0.42 0.09
N GLY A 225 -5.18 0.22 1.25
CA GLY A 225 -4.21 1.26 1.62
C GLY A 225 -2.79 0.71 1.75
N GLY A 226 -1.78 1.57 1.60
CA GLY A 226 -0.37 1.17 1.68
C GLY A 226 0.14 0.97 3.11
N ALA A 227 1.43 0.65 3.21
CA ALA A 227 2.12 0.45 4.48
C ALA A 227 3.27 1.43 4.68
N VAL A 228 3.29 2.06 5.85
CA VAL A 228 4.39 2.90 6.29
C VAL A 228 4.82 2.56 7.72
N LEU A 229 6.12 2.50 7.95
CA LEU A 229 6.73 2.43 9.28
C LEU A 229 7.61 3.67 9.51
N LEU A 230 7.32 4.39 10.59
CA LEU A 230 8.09 5.54 11.05
C LEU A 230 9.00 5.09 12.19
N ILE A 231 10.32 5.19 12.01
CA ILE A 231 11.31 4.84 13.02
C ILE A 231 12.09 6.09 13.38
N ALA A 232 12.03 6.55 14.63
CA ALA A 232 12.87 7.65 15.08
C ALA A 232 13.21 7.71 16.57
N ASP A 233 14.32 8.34 16.94
CA ASP A 233 14.55 8.66 18.36
C ASP A 233 13.52 9.69 18.84
N THR A 234 13.34 10.76 18.05
CA THR A 234 12.31 11.77 18.28
C THR A 234 11.44 11.91 17.04
N LEU A 235 10.15 11.62 17.19
CA LEU A 235 9.13 11.83 16.18
C LEU A 235 8.16 12.93 16.63
N THR A 236 8.01 13.96 15.81
CA THR A 236 6.98 14.99 15.96
C THR A 236 6.08 14.97 14.74
N ILE A 237 4.78 14.81 14.96
CA ILE A 237 3.76 15.07 13.95
C ILE A 237 3.03 16.33 14.42
N SER A 238 3.23 17.43 13.71
CA SER A 238 2.75 18.74 14.14
C SER A 238 1.28 18.95 13.81
N SER A 239 0.72 20.10 14.21
CA SER A 239 -0.70 20.41 14.03
C SER A 239 -1.22 20.38 12.58
N SER A 240 -0.34 20.47 11.57
CA SER A 240 -0.68 20.30 10.15
C SER A 240 -0.18 18.97 9.57
N GLY A 241 0.50 18.17 10.40
CA GLY A 241 1.06 16.89 10.02
C GLY A 241 -0.02 15.85 9.76
N VAL A 242 0.07 15.16 8.63
CA VAL A 242 -0.85 14.10 8.23
C VAL A 242 -0.08 12.84 7.86
N VAL A 243 -0.52 11.68 8.35
CA VAL A 243 -0.07 10.36 7.88
C VAL A 243 -1.28 9.58 7.42
N ASN A 244 -1.39 9.37 6.10
CA ASN A 244 -2.53 8.72 5.47
C ASN A 244 -2.12 7.39 4.84
N ALA A 245 -2.77 6.30 5.24
CA ALA A 245 -2.63 4.97 4.67
C ALA A 245 -4.00 4.38 4.30
N SER A 246 -4.95 5.23 3.89
CA SER A 246 -6.32 4.81 3.60
C SER A 246 -6.45 3.98 2.33
N GLY A 247 -7.48 3.15 2.27
CA GLY A 247 -7.86 2.41 1.07
C GLY A 247 -8.71 3.25 0.12
N SER A 248 -8.71 2.90 -1.16
CA SER A 248 -9.55 3.55 -2.17
C SER A 248 -11.03 3.19 -2.03
N GLY A 249 -11.90 4.05 -2.58
CA GLY A 249 -13.29 3.70 -2.86
C GLY A 249 -13.44 2.60 -3.92
N GLY A 250 -14.67 2.13 -4.13
CA GLY A 250 -15.06 1.22 -5.20
C GLY A 250 -15.78 1.96 -6.33
N ASN A 251 -15.61 1.51 -7.58
CA ASN A 251 -16.30 2.12 -8.72
C ASN A 251 -17.81 1.84 -8.66
N GLY A 252 -18.57 2.83 -9.11
CA GLY A 252 -19.96 2.66 -9.46
C GLY A 252 -20.12 1.72 -10.65
N ALA A 253 -21.25 1.02 -10.68
CA ALA A 253 -21.61 0.14 -11.76
C ALA A 253 -21.89 0.91 -13.05
N THR A 254 -21.34 0.44 -14.17
CA THR A 254 -21.75 0.93 -15.50
C THR A 254 -23.21 0.54 -15.80
N GLN A 255 -23.85 1.24 -16.74
CA GLN A 255 -25.25 0.96 -17.12
C GLN A 255 -25.47 -0.52 -17.52
N GLY A 256 -26.63 -1.06 -17.15
CA GLY A 256 -27.11 -2.38 -17.61
C GLY A 256 -27.28 -3.43 -16.52
N ARG A 257 -27.85 -3.06 -15.36
CA ARG A 257 -28.10 -3.95 -14.21
C ARG A 257 -26.81 -4.66 -13.77
N ARG A 258 -25.88 -3.89 -13.20
CA ARG A 258 -24.57 -4.38 -12.73
C ARG A 258 -24.37 -3.99 -11.28
N GLY A 259 -23.65 -4.83 -10.55
CA GLY A 259 -23.30 -4.56 -9.16
C GLY A 259 -22.22 -3.50 -9.05
N GLY A 260 -22.30 -2.65 -8.03
CA GLY A 260 -21.22 -1.73 -7.67
C GLY A 260 -20.04 -2.47 -7.07
N ASP A 261 -18.83 -1.93 -7.24
CA ASP A 261 -17.62 -2.55 -6.70
C ASP A 261 -17.46 -2.26 -5.20
N GLY A 262 -16.85 -3.20 -4.47
CA GLY A 262 -16.56 -3.01 -3.05
C GLY A 262 -15.41 -2.04 -2.80
N GLY A 263 -15.52 -1.24 -1.74
CA GLY A 263 -14.45 -0.39 -1.24
C GLY A 263 -13.35 -1.22 -0.58
N SER A 264 -12.14 -0.68 -0.50
CA SER A 264 -10.99 -1.42 0.03
C SER A 264 -10.72 -1.14 1.51
N SER A 265 -10.04 -2.05 2.20
CA SER A 265 -9.62 -1.77 3.58
C SER A 265 -8.48 -0.75 3.63
N GLY A 266 -8.37 -0.04 4.76
CA GLY A 266 -7.19 0.75 5.07
C GLY A 266 -5.91 -0.10 5.17
N GLY A 267 -4.78 0.57 5.10
CA GLY A 267 -3.44 0.00 5.17
C GLY A 267 -2.87 -0.10 6.57
N MET A 268 -1.54 -0.02 6.69
CA MET A 268 -0.85 -0.06 7.98
C MET A 268 0.00 1.18 8.21
N ILE A 269 -0.16 1.79 9.38
CA ILE A 269 0.76 2.79 9.92
C ILE A 269 1.39 2.19 11.17
N ALA A 270 2.71 2.03 11.16
CA ALA A 270 3.47 1.63 12.33
C ALA A 270 4.40 2.77 12.76
N ILE A 271 4.52 3.00 14.06
CA ILE A 271 5.37 4.03 14.65
C ILE A 271 6.24 3.37 15.71
N ALA A 272 7.55 3.47 15.57
CA ALA A 272 8.51 3.05 16.57
C ALA A 272 9.38 4.26 16.93
N ALA A 273 9.16 4.81 18.12
CA ALA A 273 9.93 5.97 18.55
C ALA A 273 10.27 5.99 20.04
N THR A 274 11.44 6.53 20.38
CA THR A 274 11.82 6.73 21.79
C THR A 274 10.97 7.84 22.43
N SER A 275 10.75 8.92 21.69
CA SER A 275 9.84 10.02 22.04
C SER A 275 8.89 10.33 20.88
N LEU A 276 7.59 10.28 21.13
CA LEU A 276 6.55 10.65 20.18
C LEU A 276 5.77 11.86 20.70
N THR A 277 5.78 12.94 19.93
CA THR A 277 4.91 14.10 20.11
C THR A 277 3.88 14.12 18.98
N LEU A 278 2.61 13.97 19.35
CA LEU A 278 1.48 14.10 18.44
C LEU A 278 0.68 15.34 18.83
N ASP A 279 0.70 16.37 17.99
CA ASP A 279 -0.12 17.55 18.21
C ASP A 279 -1.61 17.23 18.16
N SER A 280 -2.43 18.02 18.86
CA SER A 280 -3.88 17.78 18.97
C SER A 280 -4.64 17.78 17.63
N ASN A 281 -4.10 18.45 16.61
CA ASN A 281 -4.68 18.52 15.26
C ASN A 281 -3.93 17.65 14.25
N ALA A 282 -2.85 16.98 14.65
CA ALA A 282 -2.12 16.07 13.78
C ALA A 282 -3.01 14.88 13.42
N GLU A 283 -3.05 14.47 12.16
CA GLU A 283 -3.95 13.39 11.70
C GLU A 283 -3.17 12.13 11.32
N VAL A 284 -3.57 10.98 11.87
CA VAL A 284 -2.98 9.68 11.54
C VAL A 284 -4.10 8.71 11.22
N PHE A 285 -4.25 8.31 9.95
CA PHE A 285 -5.38 7.49 9.57
C PHE A 285 -5.14 6.46 8.46
N ALA A 286 -5.78 5.30 8.64
CA ALA A 286 -5.75 4.15 7.75
C ALA A 286 -7.18 3.60 7.60
N ASN A 287 -8.08 4.44 7.10
CA ASN A 287 -9.50 4.12 6.99
C ASN A 287 -9.78 3.31 5.71
N GLY A 288 -10.85 2.51 5.71
CA GLY A 288 -11.33 1.81 4.52
C GLY A 288 -12.19 2.72 3.65
N GLY A 289 -12.10 2.56 2.32
CA GLY A 289 -12.90 3.33 1.37
C GLY A 289 -14.32 2.82 1.21
N HIS A 290 -15.17 3.61 0.54
CA HIS A 290 -16.60 3.30 0.38
C HIS A 290 -16.86 2.41 -0.83
N GLY A 291 -17.94 1.63 -0.79
CA GLY A 291 -18.42 0.90 -1.95
C GLY A 291 -19.07 1.81 -2.99
N GLY A 292 -19.04 1.38 -4.25
CA GLY A 292 -19.74 2.02 -5.35
C GLY A 292 -21.21 1.62 -5.44
N GLY A 293 -22.03 2.46 -6.07
CA GLY A 293 -23.45 2.19 -6.29
C GLY A 293 -23.68 1.19 -7.42
N GLY A 294 -24.71 0.37 -7.29
CA GLY A 294 -25.23 -0.49 -8.35
C GLY A 294 -25.97 0.29 -9.43
N SER A 295 -26.15 -0.31 -10.60
CA SER A 295 -26.80 0.32 -11.76
C SER A 295 -28.13 -0.32 -12.12
N SER A 296 -28.92 0.43 -12.88
CA SER A 296 -30.13 -0.05 -13.54
C SER A 296 -29.90 -0.20 -15.05
N ASN A 297 -30.96 -0.55 -15.79
CA ASN A 297 -30.93 -0.56 -17.25
C ASN A 297 -30.62 0.82 -17.87
N GLY A 298 -30.99 1.91 -17.19
CA GLY A 298 -30.96 3.28 -17.74
C GLY A 298 -29.89 4.19 -17.14
N THR A 299 -29.33 3.83 -15.99
CA THR A 299 -28.56 4.77 -15.16
C THR A 299 -27.41 4.03 -14.48
N ALA A 300 -26.19 4.55 -14.65
CA ALA A 300 -25.00 4.07 -13.95
C ALA A 300 -25.05 4.44 -12.46
N GLY A 301 -24.43 3.63 -11.62
CA GLY A 301 -24.16 3.98 -10.23
C GLY A 301 -23.01 4.97 -10.13
N GLN A 302 -22.87 5.60 -8.97
CA GLN A 302 -21.76 6.51 -8.66
C GLN A 302 -20.65 5.77 -7.93
N ASP A 303 -19.42 6.27 -8.08
CA ASP A 303 -18.27 5.80 -7.34
C ASP A 303 -18.40 6.11 -5.85
N GLY A 304 -17.90 5.22 -5.00
CA GLY A 304 -17.61 5.54 -3.60
C GLY A 304 -16.33 6.37 -3.52
N THR A 305 -16.19 7.20 -2.49
CA THR A 305 -15.03 8.07 -2.32
C THR A 305 -14.08 7.58 -1.22
N GLU A 306 -12.87 8.11 -1.25
CA GLU A 306 -11.79 7.85 -0.31
C GLU A 306 -12.00 8.57 1.05
N PRO A 307 -11.42 8.03 2.13
CA PRO A 307 -11.24 8.75 3.38
C PRO A 307 -10.37 10.01 3.22
N THR A 308 -10.79 11.10 3.84
CA THR A 308 -10.06 12.39 3.78
C THR A 308 -9.52 12.87 5.12
N SER A 309 -9.87 12.19 6.21
CA SER A 309 -9.42 12.51 7.57
C SER A 309 -9.68 11.31 8.51
N PRO A 310 -9.20 11.32 9.76
CA PRO A 310 -9.47 10.26 10.73
C PRO A 310 -10.97 10.02 10.97
N THR A 311 -11.79 11.07 10.94
CA THR A 311 -13.24 10.98 11.15
C THR A 311 -14.03 10.76 9.86
N SER A 312 -13.39 10.94 8.70
CA SER A 312 -13.99 10.74 7.39
C SER A 312 -13.66 9.33 6.91
N GLY A 313 -14.69 8.51 6.67
CA GLY A 313 -14.50 7.30 5.87
C GLY A 313 -14.48 7.61 4.37
N GLY A 314 -14.91 8.80 3.93
CA GLY A 314 -15.40 9.09 2.57
C GLY A 314 -16.93 9.16 2.47
N GLY A 315 -17.48 9.12 1.26
CA GLY A 315 -18.91 9.05 0.94
C GLY A 315 -19.25 7.86 0.05
N ASN A 316 -20.44 7.30 0.23
CA ASN A 316 -20.87 6.11 -0.51
C ASN A 316 -21.31 6.43 -1.94
N GLY A 317 -21.13 5.46 -2.84
CA GLY A 317 -21.62 5.56 -4.21
C GLY A 317 -23.14 5.43 -4.26
N ASN A 318 -23.83 6.46 -4.74
CA ASN A 318 -25.29 6.41 -4.92
C ASN A 318 -25.70 5.47 -6.05
N ALA A 319 -26.84 4.83 -5.89
CA ALA A 319 -27.46 3.98 -6.89
C ALA A 319 -27.82 4.72 -8.19
N GLY A 320 -27.71 4.00 -9.30
CA GLY A 320 -28.29 4.42 -10.57
C GLY A 320 -29.70 3.86 -10.76
N GLY A 321 -30.74 4.67 -10.62
CA GLY A 321 -32.12 4.22 -10.78
C GLY A 321 -32.55 3.27 -9.65
N ASN A 322 -32.96 2.03 -9.98
CA ASN A 322 -33.38 1.01 -8.99
C ASN A 322 -32.21 0.17 -8.44
N GLY A 323 -30.97 0.57 -8.69
CA GLY A 323 -29.80 -0.08 -8.10
C GLY A 323 -29.70 0.13 -6.58
N GLY A 324 -28.76 -0.55 -5.95
CA GLY A 324 -28.42 -0.37 -4.54
C GLY A 324 -27.31 0.66 -4.32
N ASP A 325 -27.38 1.41 -3.23
CA ASP A 325 -26.30 2.29 -2.77
C ASP A 325 -25.13 1.48 -2.22
N GLY A 326 -23.92 1.98 -2.44
CA GLY A 326 -22.70 1.46 -1.82
C GLY A 326 -22.72 1.58 -0.31
N GLY A 327 -22.05 0.66 0.36
CA GLY A 327 -21.88 0.63 1.80
C GLY A 327 -20.75 1.57 2.23
N PRO A 328 -20.91 2.29 3.35
CA PRO A 328 -19.84 3.14 3.83
C PRO A 328 -18.64 2.34 4.33
N GLY A 329 -17.45 2.85 4.04
CA GLY A 329 -16.19 2.35 4.59
C GLY A 329 -16.08 2.57 6.10
N TYR A 330 -14.99 2.10 6.70
CA TYR A 330 -14.71 2.34 8.11
C TYR A 330 -14.53 3.85 8.37
N SER A 331 -15.31 4.38 9.31
CA SER A 331 -15.01 5.65 10.00
C SER A 331 -15.04 5.42 11.51
N ALA A 332 -14.06 5.96 12.24
CA ALA A 332 -14.09 5.85 13.70
C ALA A 332 -15.40 6.47 14.25
N PRO A 333 -16.06 5.85 15.24
CA PRO A 333 -15.64 4.68 16.02
C PRO A 333 -16.29 3.35 15.56
N MET A 334 -16.62 3.18 14.28
CA MET A 334 -17.15 1.89 13.79
C MET A 334 -16.13 0.76 14.02
N ARG A 335 -16.55 -0.50 13.91
CA ARG A 335 -15.63 -1.66 14.00
C ARG A 335 -15.25 -2.20 12.62
N ASP A 336 -16.21 -2.18 11.70
CA ASP A 336 -16.16 -2.83 10.40
C ASP A 336 -16.73 -1.88 9.33
N GLY A 337 -16.42 -2.17 8.05
CA GLY A 337 -17.10 -1.57 6.91
C GLY A 337 -18.57 -2.02 6.87
N ARG A 338 -19.45 -1.21 6.27
CA ARG A 338 -20.88 -1.55 6.18
C ARG A 338 -21.23 -2.16 4.84
N ASN A 339 -22.26 -3.00 4.86
CA ASN A 339 -22.76 -3.65 3.68
C ASN A 339 -23.34 -2.63 2.68
N GLY A 340 -23.21 -2.96 1.39
CA GLY A 340 -23.98 -2.31 0.34
C GLY A 340 -25.46 -2.63 0.48
N THR A 341 -26.31 -1.77 -0.04
CA THR A 341 -27.76 -2.03 -0.07
C THR A 341 -28.13 -2.82 -1.32
N GLY A 342 -29.16 -3.66 -1.21
CA GLY A 342 -29.74 -4.34 -2.38
C GLY A 342 -30.57 -3.39 -3.24
N GLY A 343 -30.86 -3.81 -4.46
CA GLY A 343 -31.70 -3.07 -5.41
C GLY A 343 -32.64 -4.00 -6.19
N GLY A 344 -33.58 -3.40 -6.92
CA GLY A 344 -34.40 -4.13 -7.92
C GLY A 344 -33.71 -4.30 -9.27
N ASP A 345 -32.42 -3.95 -9.33
CA ASP A 345 -31.49 -4.17 -10.44
C ASP A 345 -30.13 -4.54 -9.83
N GLY A 346 -29.05 -3.80 -10.08
CA GLY A 346 -27.74 -4.13 -9.51
C GLY A 346 -27.58 -3.76 -8.03
N GLY A 347 -26.96 -4.63 -7.24
CA GLY A 347 -26.67 -4.38 -5.82
C GLY A 347 -25.50 -3.41 -5.61
N GLY A 348 -25.51 -2.65 -4.52
CA GLY A 348 -24.41 -1.74 -4.16
C GLY A 348 -23.21 -2.49 -3.58
N GLY A 349 -21.99 -1.99 -3.81
CA GLY A 349 -20.77 -2.59 -3.26
C GLY A 349 -20.64 -2.37 -1.75
N GLY A 350 -20.05 -3.31 -1.01
CA GLY A 350 -19.75 -3.16 0.41
C GLY A 350 -18.59 -2.20 0.69
N GLY A 351 -18.63 -1.50 1.82
CA GLY A 351 -17.57 -0.61 2.26
C GLY A 351 -16.37 -1.36 2.83
N GLY A 352 -15.17 -0.79 2.70
CA GLY A 352 -13.94 -1.40 3.19
C GLY A 352 -13.75 -1.32 4.70
N GLY A 353 -13.09 -2.33 5.26
CA GLY A 353 -12.77 -2.42 6.68
C GLY A 353 -11.65 -1.48 7.15
N ALA A 354 -11.48 -1.40 8.46
CA ALA A 354 -10.39 -0.66 9.08
C ALA A 354 -9.00 -1.18 8.64
N GLY A 355 -8.03 -0.27 8.53
CA GLY A 355 -6.61 -0.59 8.53
C GLY A 355 -6.07 -0.88 9.94
N VAL A 356 -4.76 -0.72 10.13
CA VAL A 356 -4.10 -0.94 11.44
C VAL A 356 -3.15 0.20 11.76
N ILE A 357 -3.23 0.70 12.99
CA ILE A 357 -2.26 1.64 13.54
C ILE A 357 -1.56 0.98 14.74
N ARG A 358 -0.23 0.83 14.64
CA ARG A 358 0.65 0.27 15.68
C ARG A 358 1.59 1.34 16.21
N ILE A 359 1.63 1.55 17.52
CA ILE A 359 2.53 2.52 18.14
C ILE A 359 3.36 1.82 19.23
N TYR A 360 4.67 1.74 18.97
CA TYR A 360 5.69 1.17 19.84
C TYR A 360 6.45 2.30 20.55
N THR A 361 5.76 2.96 21.48
CA THR A 361 6.31 4.03 22.33
C THR A 361 5.88 3.80 23.78
N PRO A 362 6.54 4.41 24.78
CA PRO A 362 6.15 4.24 26.18
C PRO A 362 4.72 4.72 26.49
N ASN A 363 4.22 5.70 25.73
CA ASN A 363 2.88 6.26 25.87
C ASN A 363 2.21 6.28 24.49
N VAL A 364 1.24 5.40 24.28
CA VAL A 364 0.44 5.37 23.06
C VAL A 364 -0.60 6.49 23.12
N PRO A 365 -0.51 7.52 22.24
CA PRO A 365 -1.53 8.56 22.19
C PRO A 365 -2.87 7.95 21.77
N THR A 366 -3.93 8.44 22.38
CA THR A 366 -5.31 8.11 22.02
C THR A 366 -6.05 9.40 21.73
N GLY A 367 -6.78 9.47 20.62
CA GLY A 367 -7.53 10.66 20.27
C GLY A 367 -8.36 10.46 19.00
N PRO A 368 -9.33 11.36 18.74
CA PRO A 368 -10.16 11.31 17.54
C PRO A 368 -9.38 11.57 16.25
N ASN A 369 -8.16 12.07 16.38
CA ASN A 369 -7.21 12.36 15.32
C ASN A 369 -6.40 11.11 14.88
N ILE A 370 -6.65 9.95 15.51
CA ILE A 370 -6.08 8.65 15.15
C ILE A 370 -7.22 7.70 14.80
N SER A 371 -7.22 7.18 13.57
CA SER A 371 -8.27 6.25 13.11
C SER A 371 -7.74 5.20 12.13
N PRO A 372 -7.89 3.89 12.40
CA PRO A 372 -8.55 3.28 13.56
C PRO A 372 -7.78 3.51 14.88
N PRO A 373 -8.37 3.23 16.06
CA PRO A 373 -7.65 3.34 17.33
C PRO A 373 -6.31 2.60 17.31
N ALA A 374 -5.24 3.27 17.75
CA ALA A 374 -3.92 2.68 17.81
C ALA A 374 -3.84 1.55 18.84
N SER A 375 -3.00 0.56 18.55
CA SER A 375 -2.62 -0.52 19.46
C SER A 375 -1.10 -0.60 19.59
N SER A 376 -0.60 -1.24 20.65
CA SER A 376 0.81 -1.63 20.79
C SER A 376 1.04 -2.98 20.15
#